data_AF-A0A8H4BNU6-F1
#
_entry.id   AF-A0A8H4BNU6-F1
#
_cell.length_a   1.000
_cell.length_b   1.000
_cell.length_c   1.000
_cell.angle_alpha   90.00
_cell.angle_beta   90.00
_cell.angle_gamma   90.00
#
_symmetry.space_group_name_H-M   'P 1'
#
loop_
_entity.id
_entity.type
_entity.pdbx_description
1 polymer ?
#
loop_
_entity_poly.entity_id
_entity_poly.type
_entity_poly.pdbx_seq_one_letter_code
_entity_poly.pdbx_strand_id
1 'polypeptide(L)'
;QETHLASERQQDQINMVFQAKSSIWTPHCGIVSLNPDFVVTSPPILLGPDGRYILTTIKPNSDAASPIAYVLGIYAPAQKAPRGLFFADLAENSQIRAILHQPEVPVFILGDFNYNISSTLPSRYDPCPIVLSSFGMN
;
A
#
# COMPACT_ATOMS: atom_id res chain seq x y z
N GLN A 1 5.18 -1.38 10.13
CA GLN A 1 6.18 -2.42 10.52
C GLN A 1 7.20 -2.52 9.40
N GLU A 2 8.48 -2.18 9.64
CA GLU A 2 9.55 -2.33 8.64
C GLU A 2 10.10 -3.75 8.66
N THR A 3 10.40 -4.31 7.50
CA THR A 3 10.93 -5.68 7.36
C THR A 3 12.43 -5.72 7.64
N HIS A 4 13.18 -4.65 7.32
CA HIS A 4 14.65 -4.56 7.39
C HIS A 4 15.37 -5.76 6.73
N LEU A 5 14.70 -6.40 5.77
CA LEU A 5 15.20 -7.55 5.04
C LEU A 5 16.10 -7.10 3.90
N ALA A 6 17.34 -6.74 4.24
CA ALA A 6 18.33 -6.29 3.27
C ALA A 6 19.14 -7.46 2.66
N SER A 7 19.16 -8.62 3.31
CA SER A 7 19.93 -9.79 2.85
C SER A 7 19.06 -11.00 2.54
N GLU A 8 19.47 -11.79 1.54
CA GLU A 8 18.82 -13.05 1.17
C GLU A 8 18.70 -14.00 2.37
N ARG A 9 19.74 -14.07 3.21
CA ARG A 9 19.74 -14.89 4.42
C ARG A 9 18.60 -14.53 5.38
N GLN A 10 18.32 -13.25 5.57
CA GLN A 10 17.20 -12.83 6.42
C GLN A 10 15.85 -13.15 5.76
N GLN A 11 15.76 -13.00 4.44
CA GLN A 11 14.57 -13.38 3.69
C GLN A 11 14.30 -14.88 3.78
N ASP A 12 15.32 -15.74 3.68
CA ASP A 12 15.21 -17.19 3.84
C ASP A 12 14.73 -17.59 5.23
N GLN A 13 15.27 -16.96 6.27
CA GLN A 13 14.84 -17.19 7.65
C GLN A 13 13.37 -16.83 7.83
N ILE A 14 12.96 -15.67 7.31
CA ILE A 14 11.57 -15.22 7.41
C ILE A 14 10.63 -16.09 6.57
N ASN A 15 11.05 -16.51 5.37
CA ASN A 15 10.30 -17.43 4.52
C ASN A 15 10.10 -18.78 5.22
N MET A 16 11.13 -19.29 5.90
CA MET A 16 11.03 -20.51 6.69
C MET A 16 10.06 -20.34 7.86
N VAL A 17 10.10 -19.22 8.59
CA VAL A 17 9.19 -18.95 9.71
C VAL A 17 7.74 -18.85 9.24
N PHE A 18 7.49 -18.13 8.14
CA PHE A 18 6.15 -18.00 7.58
C PHE A 18 5.69 -19.24 6.82
N GLN A 19 6.58 -20.20 6.54
CA GLN A 19 6.30 -21.31 5.61
C GLN A 19 5.86 -20.79 4.23
N ALA A 20 6.49 -19.71 3.78
CA ALA A 20 6.20 -19.04 2.52
C ALA A 20 6.33 -20.00 1.34
N LYS A 21 5.37 -19.94 0.42
CA LYS A 21 5.38 -20.68 -0.85
C LYS A 21 5.86 -19.81 -2.00
N SER A 22 5.57 -18.52 -1.90
CA SER A 22 6.22 -17.49 -2.71
C SER A 22 6.23 -16.19 -1.92
N SER A 23 7.21 -15.33 -2.20
CA SER A 23 7.39 -14.08 -1.47
C SER A 23 8.12 -13.04 -2.32
N ILE A 24 7.85 -11.78 -2.04
CA ILE A 24 8.63 -10.63 -2.51
C ILE A 24 8.92 -9.79 -1.27
N TRP A 25 10.18 -9.43 -1.07
CA TRP A 25 10.62 -8.62 0.06
C TRP A 25 11.37 -7.38 -0.43
N THR A 26 11.14 -6.28 0.26
CA THR A 26 12.00 -5.09 0.22
C THR A 26 12.51 -4.83 1.64
N PRO A 27 13.40 -3.84 1.84
CA PRO A 27 13.79 -3.42 3.19
C PRO A 27 12.64 -2.86 4.03
N HIS A 28 11.52 -2.47 3.42
CA HIS A 28 10.41 -1.81 4.11
C HIS A 28 9.14 -2.65 4.20
N CYS A 29 8.83 -3.47 3.21
CA CYS A 29 7.63 -4.29 3.20
C CYS A 29 7.85 -5.62 2.46
N GLY A 30 6.82 -6.46 2.45
CA GLY A 30 6.82 -7.67 1.66
C GLY A 30 5.43 -8.19 1.41
N ILE A 31 5.31 -9.03 0.40
CA ILE A 31 4.08 -9.75 0.06
C ILE A 31 4.44 -11.23 0.06
N VAL A 32 3.68 -12.02 0.81
CA VAL A 32 3.94 -13.44 1.00
C VAL A 32 2.67 -14.23 0.68
N SER A 33 2.80 -15.25 -0.16
CA SER A 33 1.80 -16.30 -0.29
C SER A 33 2.17 -17.49 0.58
N LEU A 34 1.24 -17.91 1.44
CA LEU A 34 1.35 -19.11 2.27
C LEU A 34 0.67 -20.32 1.63
N ASN A 35 -0.14 -20.08 0.60
CA ASN A 35 -0.91 -21.11 -0.09
C ASN A 35 -0.11 -21.62 -1.31
N PRO A 36 0.14 -22.94 -1.45
CA PRO A 36 0.89 -23.50 -2.57
C PRO A 36 0.15 -23.41 -3.92
N ASP A 37 -1.17 -23.19 -3.90
CA ASP A 37 -1.98 -23.05 -5.11
C ASP A 37 -1.88 -21.65 -5.72
N PHE A 38 -1.34 -20.68 -4.98
CA PHE A 38 -1.20 -19.30 -5.43
C PHE A 38 0.22 -18.79 -5.29
N VAL A 39 0.70 -18.12 -6.33
CA VAL A 39 2.03 -17.51 -6.31
C VAL A 39 1.94 -16.00 -6.52
N VAL A 40 2.79 -15.26 -5.81
CA VAL A 40 3.09 -13.87 -6.13
C VAL A 40 4.12 -13.84 -7.26
N THR A 41 3.86 -13.05 -8.29
CA THR A 41 4.77 -12.98 -9.44
C THR A 41 6.07 -12.25 -9.06
N SER A 42 7.19 -12.93 -9.22
CA SER A 42 8.54 -12.38 -9.04
C SER A 42 9.31 -12.50 -10.36
N PRO A 43 9.95 -11.42 -10.87
CA PRO A 43 10.02 -10.08 -10.26
C PRO A 43 8.65 -9.36 -10.25
N PRO A 44 8.42 -8.43 -9.30
CA PRO A 44 7.21 -7.62 -9.27
C PRO A 44 7.09 -6.71 -10.50
N ILE A 45 5.87 -6.26 -10.79
CA ILE A 45 5.59 -5.31 -11.88
C ILE A 45 6.27 -3.97 -11.62
N LEU A 46 6.23 -3.51 -10.36
CA LEU A 46 6.84 -2.26 -9.96
C LEU A 46 7.34 -2.35 -8.52
N LEU A 47 8.53 -1.79 -8.29
CA LEU A 47 9.05 -1.50 -6.97
C LEU A 47 9.13 0.01 -6.80
N GLY A 48 8.63 0.49 -5.66
CA GLY A 48 8.68 1.91 -5.34
C GLY A 48 10.06 2.38 -4.92
N PRO A 49 10.27 3.70 -4.87
CA PRO A 49 11.46 4.31 -4.29
C PRO A 49 11.75 3.72 -2.90
N ASP A 50 13.01 3.39 -2.67
CA ASP A 50 13.53 2.72 -1.47
C ASP A 50 12.83 1.38 -1.12
N GLY A 51 12.01 0.83 -2.01
CA GLY A 51 11.23 -0.38 -1.75
C GLY A 51 10.00 -0.16 -0.88
N ARG A 52 9.48 1.08 -0.81
CA ARG A 52 8.31 1.43 0.02
C ARG A 52 6.97 0.98 -0.54
N TYR A 53 6.92 0.51 -1.78
CA TYR A 53 5.76 -0.19 -2.28
C TYR A 53 6.15 -1.29 -3.26
N ILE A 54 5.29 -2.29 -3.37
CA ILE A 54 5.43 -3.44 -4.28
C ILE A 54 4.11 -3.57 -5.03
N LEU A 55 4.15 -3.50 -6.36
CA LEU A 55 3.04 -3.86 -7.22
C LEU A 55 3.34 -5.21 -7.88
N THR A 56 2.48 -6.19 -7.64
CA THR A 56 2.62 -7.53 -8.23
C THR A 56 1.25 -8.13 -8.55
N THR A 57 1.26 -9.32 -9.14
CA THR A 57 0.07 -10.14 -9.37
C THR A 57 0.07 -11.37 -8.49
N ILE A 58 -1.13 -11.81 -8.14
CA ILE A 58 -1.39 -13.15 -7.63
C ILE A 58 -1.92 -13.97 -8.81
N LYS A 59 -1.36 -15.17 -8.99
CA LYS A 59 -1.80 -16.13 -10.02
C LYS A 59 -1.87 -17.54 -9.45
N PRO A 60 -2.69 -18.43 -10.03
CA PRO A 60 -2.62 -19.85 -9.72
C PRO A 60 -1.22 -20.40 -10.01
N ASN A 61 -0.74 -21.33 -9.21
CA ASN A 61 0.55 -21.98 -9.45
C ASN A 61 0.50 -22.91 -10.67
N SER A 62 -0.69 -23.45 -10.98
CA SER A 62 -0.94 -24.36 -12.11
C SER A 62 -1.10 -23.64 -13.46
N ASP A 63 -1.39 -22.34 -13.46
CA ASP A 63 -1.64 -21.56 -14.67
C ASP A 63 -1.00 -20.17 -14.56
N ALA A 64 -0.07 -19.90 -15.47
CA ALA A 64 0.69 -18.66 -15.50
C ALA A 64 0.01 -17.54 -16.33
N ALA A 65 -1.05 -17.84 -17.08
CA ALA A 65 -1.51 -16.97 -18.16
C ALA A 65 -2.41 -15.81 -17.70
N SER A 66 -3.13 -15.94 -16.59
CA SER A 66 -4.06 -14.88 -16.14
C SER A 66 -3.93 -14.60 -14.64
N PRO A 67 -3.68 -13.33 -14.24
CA PRO A 67 -3.70 -12.96 -12.83
C PRO A 67 -5.14 -13.07 -12.30
N ILE A 68 -5.27 -13.56 -11.06
CA ILE A 68 -6.56 -13.54 -10.35
C ILE A 68 -6.74 -12.24 -9.56
N ALA A 69 -5.64 -11.53 -9.28
CA ALA A 69 -5.65 -10.23 -8.64
C ALA A 69 -4.32 -9.50 -8.85
N TYR A 70 -4.37 -8.17 -8.76
CA TYR A 70 -3.20 -7.34 -8.51
C TYR A 70 -3.12 -6.96 -7.03
N VAL A 71 -1.90 -6.80 -6.53
CA VAL A 71 -1.65 -6.32 -5.17
C VAL A 71 -0.65 -5.17 -5.22
N LEU A 72 -1.06 -4.03 -4.66
CA LEU A 72 -0.20 -2.90 -4.35
C LEU A 72 0.00 -2.84 -2.83
N GLY A 73 1.12 -3.39 -2.36
CA GLY A 73 1.54 -3.32 -0.96
C GLY A 73 2.30 -2.03 -0.69
N ILE A 74 1.90 -1.25 0.32
CA ILE A 74 2.44 0.08 0.62
C ILE A 74 2.98 0.15 2.06
N TYR A 75 4.17 0.72 2.22
CA TYR A 75 4.74 1.19 3.49
C TYR A 75 5.14 2.66 3.35
N ALA A 76 4.19 3.55 3.61
CA ALA A 76 4.39 4.98 3.44
C ALA A 76 5.36 5.54 4.50
N PRO A 77 6.02 6.69 4.25
CA PRO A 77 6.89 7.32 5.24
C PRO A 77 6.18 7.62 6.57
N ALA A 78 6.82 7.24 7.68
CA ALA A 78 6.33 7.54 9.03
C ALA A 78 6.35 9.04 9.34
N GLN A 79 7.28 9.79 8.74
CA GLN A 79 7.36 11.24 8.88
C GLN A 79 6.28 11.91 8.02
N LYS A 80 5.61 12.93 8.58
CA LYS A 80 4.53 13.65 7.87
C LYS A 80 5.05 14.39 6.64
N ALA A 81 6.23 15.01 6.73
CA ALA A 81 6.80 15.86 5.68
C ALA A 81 6.92 15.16 4.31
N PRO A 82 7.56 13.98 4.17
CA PRO A 82 7.68 13.31 2.86
C PRO A 82 6.40 12.62 2.37
N ARG A 83 5.40 12.42 3.24
CA ARG A 83 4.26 11.55 2.94
C ARG A 83 3.32 12.11 1.88
N GLY A 84 3.14 13.43 1.84
CA GLY A 84 2.30 14.08 0.83
C GLY A 84 2.85 13.84 -0.58
N LEU A 85 4.15 14.09 -0.78
CA LEU A 85 4.85 13.83 -2.04
C LEU A 85 4.80 12.34 -2.40
N PHE A 86 5.07 11.45 -1.44
CA PHE A 86 5.00 10.00 -1.65
C PHE A 86 3.65 9.55 -2.24
N PHE A 87 2.53 10.05 -1.71
CA PHE A 87 1.20 9.69 -2.24
C PHE A 87 0.86 10.40 -3.55
N ALA A 88 1.36 11.62 -3.77
CA ALA A 88 1.22 12.30 -5.06
C ALA A 88 1.93 11.51 -6.16
N ASP A 89 3.18 11.12 -5.93
CA ASP A 89 3.97 10.31 -6.88
C ASP A 89 3.30 8.96 -7.17
N LEU A 90 2.75 8.32 -6.13
CA LEU A 90 2.03 7.05 -6.27
C LEU A 90 0.74 7.20 -7.09
N ALA A 91 -0.01 8.29 -6.89
CA ALA A 91 -1.23 8.59 -7.62
C ALA A 91 -0.98 8.99 -9.08
N GLU A 92 0.17 9.62 -9.37
CA GLU A 92 0.57 10.04 -10.71
C GLU A 92 1.26 8.92 -11.51
N ASN A 93 1.65 7.82 -10.86
CA ASN A 93 2.32 6.70 -11.52
C ASN A 93 1.43 6.05 -12.60
N SER A 94 1.87 6.13 -13.86
CA SER A 94 1.10 5.68 -15.02
C SER A 94 0.82 4.17 -15.03
N GLN A 95 1.74 3.33 -14.54
CA GLN A 95 1.55 1.88 -14.48
C GLN A 95 0.50 1.49 -13.43
N ILE A 96 0.56 2.11 -12.24
CA ILE A 96 -0.45 1.91 -11.19
C ILE A 96 -1.82 2.34 -11.72
N ARG A 97 -1.92 3.52 -12.35
CA ARG A 97 -3.17 4.00 -12.94
C ARG A 97 -3.69 3.05 -14.02
N ALA A 98 -2.83 2.58 -14.91
CA ALA A 98 -3.23 1.66 -15.97
C ALA A 98 -3.87 0.39 -15.40
N ILE A 99 -3.33 -0.17 -14.31
CA ILE A 99 -3.91 -1.34 -13.63
C ILE A 99 -5.20 -1.01 -12.89
N LEU A 100 -5.25 0.12 -12.17
CA LEU A 100 -6.47 0.53 -11.45
C LEU A 100 -7.65 0.84 -12.37
N HIS A 101 -7.38 1.16 -13.63
CA HIS A 101 -8.41 1.38 -14.65
C HIS A 101 -8.80 0.11 -15.44
N GLN A 102 -8.23 -1.07 -15.12
CA GLN A 102 -8.66 -2.36 -15.68
C GLN A 102 -9.83 -2.92 -14.85
N PRO A 103 -11.06 -2.99 -15.39
CA PRO A 103 -12.22 -3.44 -14.62
C PRO A 103 -12.29 -4.97 -14.41
N GLU A 104 -11.50 -5.76 -15.14
CA GLU A 104 -11.69 -7.22 -15.19
C GLU A 104 -11.00 -7.98 -14.05
N VAL A 105 -9.91 -7.44 -13.51
CA VAL A 105 -9.09 -8.12 -12.48
C VAL A 105 -9.06 -7.25 -11.22
N PRO A 106 -9.44 -7.81 -10.05
CA PRO A 106 -9.48 -7.04 -8.82
C PRO A 106 -8.09 -6.55 -8.41
N VAL A 107 -8.05 -5.34 -7.85
CA VAL A 107 -6.83 -4.73 -7.32
C VAL A 107 -6.97 -4.53 -5.82
N PHE A 108 -6.07 -5.11 -5.05
CA PHE A 108 -5.98 -4.87 -3.62
C PHE A 108 -4.88 -3.84 -3.33
N ILE A 109 -5.23 -2.76 -2.66
CA ILE A 109 -4.28 -1.78 -2.13
C ILE A 109 -4.26 -1.94 -0.61
N LEU A 110 -3.11 -2.31 -0.06
CA LEU A 110 -2.98 -2.63 1.37
C LEU A 110 -1.62 -2.25 1.93
N GLY A 111 -1.54 -2.19 3.26
CA GLY A 111 -0.31 -1.96 3.99
C GLY A 111 -0.44 -0.84 5.03
N ASP A 112 0.69 -0.27 5.39
CA ASP A 112 0.78 0.78 6.40
C ASP A 112 0.93 2.14 5.70
N PHE A 113 -0.19 2.85 5.60
CA PHE A 113 -0.24 4.18 5.00
C PHE A 113 0.37 5.25 5.91
N ASN A 114 0.73 4.91 7.15
CA ASN A 114 1.15 5.83 8.20
C ASN A 114 0.19 7.04 8.37
N TYR A 115 -1.03 6.97 7.86
CA TYR A 115 -1.97 8.07 7.77
C TYR A 115 -2.82 8.15 9.03
N ASN A 116 -2.95 9.35 9.60
CA ASN A 116 -3.82 9.58 10.76
C ASN A 116 -5.09 10.33 10.33
N ILE A 117 -6.21 9.60 10.28
CA ILE A 117 -7.53 10.14 9.94
C ILE A 117 -8.00 11.20 10.94
N SER A 118 -7.58 11.13 12.20
CA SER A 118 -8.00 12.10 13.23
C SER A 118 -7.43 13.50 13.00
N SER A 119 -6.42 13.64 12.13
CA SER A 119 -5.81 14.95 11.81
C SER A 119 -6.54 15.74 10.73
N THR A 120 -7.54 15.12 10.07
CA THR A 120 -8.32 15.72 8.97
C THR A 120 -9.81 15.81 9.25
N LEU A 121 -10.31 15.16 10.30
CA LEU A 121 -11.66 15.43 10.79
C LEU A 121 -11.64 16.75 11.58
N PRO A 122 -12.53 17.72 11.28
CA PRO A 122 -12.70 18.86 12.16
C PRO A 122 -13.06 18.34 13.56
N SER A 123 -12.42 18.91 14.59
CA SER A 123 -12.75 18.66 15.99
C SER A 123 -14.28 18.70 16.13
N ARG A 124 -14.90 17.58 16.51
CA ARG A 124 -16.35 17.49 16.70
C ARG A 124 -16.86 18.27 17.93
N TYR A 125 -16.04 19.13 18.53
CA TYR A 125 -16.36 19.90 19.73
C TYR A 125 -15.69 21.27 19.78
N ASP A 126 -15.95 22.13 18.79
CA ASP A 126 -15.94 23.57 19.06
C ASP A 126 -17.35 24.11 18.76
N PRO A 127 -18.21 24.31 19.77
CA PRO A 127 -19.43 25.09 19.59
C PRO A 127 -18.98 26.53 19.36
N CYS A 128 -18.80 26.90 18.10
CA CYS A 128 -18.66 28.30 17.72
C CYS A 128 -19.98 28.98 18.10
N PRO A 129 -20.03 29.90 19.09
CA PRO A 129 -21.24 30.64 19.35
C PRO A 129 -21.41 31.59 18.16
N ILE A 130 -22.36 31.27 17.28
CA ILE A 130 -22.88 32.24 16.34
C ILE A 130 -23.59 33.28 17.20
N VAL A 131 -22.86 34.33 17.59
CA VAL A 131 -23.47 35.55 18.10
C VAL A 131 -24.17 36.19 16.91
N LEU A 132 -25.46 35.92 16.78
CA LEU A 132 -26.34 36.71 15.92
C LEU A 132 -26.41 38.11 16.52
N SER A 133 -25.53 39.01 16.08
CA SER A 133 -25.78 40.44 16.27
C SER A 133 -27.00 40.78 15.42
N SER A 134 -28.10 41.08 16.11
CA SER A 134 -29.31 41.64 15.54
C SER A 134 -28.99 42.80 14.61
N PHE A 135 -29.46 42.70 13.36
CA PHE A 135 -29.55 43.83 12.45
C PHE A 135 -30.40 44.93 13.10
N GLY A 136 -29.76 46.01 13.52
CA GLY A 136 -30.43 47.27 13.84
C GLY A 136 -30.78 47.98 12.54
N MET A 137 -32.07 48.19 12.31
CA MET A 137 -32.54 49.16 11.32
C MET A 137 -32.14 50.56 11.76
N ASN A 138 -31.61 51.34 10.82
CA ASN A 138 -31.90 52.76 10.63
C ASN A 138 -31.57 53.13 9.18
#